data_AF-A0A101GY26-F1
#
_entry.id   AF-A0A101GY26-F1
#
_cell.length_a   1.000
_cell.length_b   1.000
_cell.length_c   1.000
_cell.angle_alpha   90.00
_cell.angle_beta   90.00
_cell.angle_gamma   90.00
#
_symmetry.space_group_name_H-M   'P 1'
#
loop_
_entity.id
_entity.type
_entity.pdbx_description
1 polymer ?
#
loop_
_entity_poly.entity_id
_entity_poly.type
_entity_poly.pdbx_seq_one_letter_code
_entity_poly.pdbx_strand_id
1 'polypeptide(L)'
;LYISFINNVSPDCDCWHINRPPVVEDIGIVASRDPVALDKACIDLVIKRLGYDPFEKAHPGITWHHQLEHAEKIGLGKTSYKLEKVACFGR
;
A
#
# COMPACT_ATOMS: atom_id res chain seq x y z
N LEU A 1 -12.05 -10.05 7.78
CA LEU A 1 -12.23 -8.78 7.06
C LEU A 1 -11.02 -7.94 7.41
N TYR A 2 -10.30 -7.44 6.41
CA TYR A 2 -9.10 -6.63 6.57
C TYR A 2 -9.39 -5.23 6.04
N ILE A 3 -8.86 -4.22 6.73
CA ILE A 3 -9.10 -2.80 6.44
C ILE A 3 -7.74 -2.09 6.57
N SER A 4 -7.37 -1.37 5.53
CA SER A 4 -6.14 -0.57 5.50
C SER A 4 -6.50 0.90 5.31
N PHE A 5 -5.82 1.75 6.07
CA PHE A 5 -5.90 3.20 5.97
C PHE A 5 -4.64 3.67 5.26
N ILE A 6 -4.81 4.27 4.09
CA ILE A 6 -3.70 4.81 3.30
C ILE A 6 -3.62 6.31 3.59
N ASN A 7 -3.06 6.63 4.76
CA ASN A 7 -2.85 7.98 5.23
C ASN A 7 -1.46 8.12 5.84
N ASN A 8 -0.91 9.34 5.82
CA ASN A 8 0.41 9.64 6.39
C ASN A 8 1.50 8.61 6.01
N VAL A 9 1.55 8.21 4.74
CA VAL A 9 2.46 7.13 4.27
C VAL A 9 3.91 7.59 4.45
N SER A 10 4.62 6.97 5.40
CA SER A 10 5.99 7.33 5.70
C SER A 10 6.96 6.79 4.64
N PRO A 11 8.00 7.56 4.27
CA PRO A 11 9.11 7.05 3.46
C PRO A 11 10.01 6.08 4.23
N ASP A 12 10.02 6.13 5.56
CA ASP A 12 10.95 5.43 6.45
C ASP A 12 10.17 4.64 7.53
N CYS A 13 10.84 4.12 8.57
CA CYS A 13 10.09 3.58 9.72
C CYS A 13 9.33 4.71 10.40
N ASP A 14 8.01 4.64 10.37
CA ASP A 14 7.11 5.52 11.10
C ASP A 14 7.34 5.49 12.62
N CYS A 15 7.99 4.44 13.10
CA CYS A 15 8.43 4.24 14.47
C CYS A 15 9.64 5.09 14.90
N TRP A 16 10.32 5.77 13.98
CA TRP A 16 11.54 6.51 14.27
C TRP A 16 11.23 7.92 14.82
N HIS A 17 11.96 8.36 15.85
CA HIS A 17 11.87 9.70 16.45
C HIS A 17 12.13 10.86 15.48
N ILE A 18 12.68 10.59 14.29
CA ILE A 18 12.78 11.53 13.18
C ILE A 18 12.23 10.84 11.95
N ASN A 19 11.25 11.47 11.32
CA ASN A 19 10.66 10.98 10.08
C ASN A 19 10.58 12.13 9.08
N ARG A 20 10.69 11.78 7.80
CA ARG A 20 10.54 12.73 6.70
C ARG A 20 9.04 12.94 6.42
N PRO A 21 8.69 14.02 5.69
CA PRO A 21 7.29 14.25 5.30
C PRO A 21 6.71 13.05 4.53
N PRO A 22 5.38 12.84 4.58
CA PRO A 22 4.72 11.74 3.89
C PRO A 22 5.03 11.69 2.40
N VAL A 23 5.17 10.49 1.84
CA VAL A 23 5.48 10.30 0.41
C VAL A 23 4.32 10.64 -0.49
N VAL A 24 3.09 10.54 0.02
CA VAL A 24 1.86 10.83 -0.70
C VAL A 24 0.84 11.44 0.26
N GLU A 25 -0.05 12.26 -0.30
CA GLU A 25 -1.24 12.72 0.40
C GLU A 25 -2.19 11.55 0.73
N ASP A 26 -3.09 11.76 1.69
CA ASP A 26 -4.03 10.73 2.11
C ASP A 26 -4.91 10.26 0.93
N ILE A 27 -4.96 8.95 0.73
CA ILE A 27 -5.71 8.33 -0.39
C ILE A 27 -7.08 7.86 0.07
N GLY A 28 -7.19 7.35 1.30
CA GLY A 28 -8.45 6.90 1.89
C GLY A 28 -8.38 5.51 2.50
N ILE A 29 -9.52 4.82 2.52
CA ILE A 29 -9.70 3.51 3.17
C ILE A 29 -9.96 2.45 2.12
N VAL A 30 -9.29 1.30 2.26
CA VAL A 30 -9.50 0.13 1.41
C VAL A 30 -9.84 -1.06 2.31
N ALA A 31 -10.73 -1.93 1.86
CA ALA A 31 -11.14 -3.11 2.60
C ALA A 31 -11.20 -4.34 1.68
N SER A 32 -10.82 -5.49 2.22
CA SER A 32 -10.84 -6.78 1.50
C SER A 32 -11.04 -7.94 2.46
N ARG A 33 -11.45 -9.09 1.93
CA ARG A 33 -11.43 -10.38 2.66
C ARG A 33 -10.11 -11.14 2.47
N ASP A 34 -9.28 -10.72 1.52
CA ASP A 34 -7.96 -11.26 1.23
C ASP A 34 -6.90 -10.20 1.62
N PRO A 35 -5.99 -10.51 2.57
CA PRO A 35 -5.01 -9.56 3.07
C PRO A 35 -3.90 -9.26 2.04
N VAL A 36 -3.52 -10.24 1.22
CA VAL A 36 -2.48 -10.06 0.18
C VAL A 36 -3.02 -9.15 -0.93
N ALA A 37 -4.27 -9.36 -1.33
CA ALA A 37 -4.95 -8.50 -2.29
C ALA A 37 -5.09 -7.06 -1.76
N LEU A 38 -5.35 -6.91 -0.46
CA LEU A 38 -5.48 -5.60 0.19
C LEU A 38 -4.16 -4.83 0.16
N ASP A 39 -3.07 -5.45 0.59
CA ASP A 39 -1.76 -4.82 0.65
C ASP A 39 -1.26 -4.46 -0.75
N LYS A 40 -1.45 -5.36 -1.72
CA LYS A 40 -1.15 -5.08 -3.14
C LYS A 40 -1.94 -3.86 -3.64
N ALA A 41 -3.24 -3.79 -3.35
CA ALA A 41 -4.08 -2.67 -3.75
C ALA A 41 -3.64 -1.35 -3.10
N CYS A 42 -3.19 -1.36 -1.85
CA CYS A 42 -2.68 -0.17 -1.17
C CYS A 42 -1.44 0.40 -1.88
N ILE A 43 -0.47 -0.46 -2.19
CA ILE A 43 0.75 -0.08 -2.89
C ILE A 43 0.41 0.46 -4.29
N ASP A 44 -0.44 -0.24 -5.04
CA ASP A 44 -0.83 0.19 -6.39
C ASP A 44 -1.54 1.55 -6.40
N LEU A 45 -2.39 1.82 -5.40
CA LEU A 45 -3.07 3.11 -5.27
C LEU A 45 -2.07 4.24 -5.00
N VAL A 46 -1.05 4.00 -4.18
CA VAL A 46 0.03 4.97 -3.92
C VAL A 46 0.82 5.25 -5.21
N ILE A 47 1.28 4.19 -5.89
CA ILE A 47 2.03 4.32 -7.15
C ILE A 47 1.19 5.03 -8.22
N LYS A 48 -0.09 4.67 -8.34
CA LYS A 48 -1.02 5.31 -9.28
C LYS A 48 -1.23 6.79 -8.98
N ARG A 49 -1.26 7.20 -7.71
CA ARG A 49 -1.41 8.61 -7.31
C ARG A 49 -0.17 9.44 -7.68
N LEU A 50 1.03 8.87 -7.50
CA LEU A 50 2.29 9.59 -7.71
C LEU A 50 2.83 9.49 -9.15
N GLY A 51 2.44 8.44 -9.90
CA GLY A 51 2.96 8.15 -11.23
C GLY A 51 4.36 7.53 -11.25
N TYR A 52 4.91 7.18 -10.09
CA TYR A 52 6.17 6.45 -9.91
C TYR A 52 6.12 5.63 -8.62
N ASP A 53 7.07 4.70 -8.44
CA ASP A 53 7.19 3.93 -7.19
C ASP A 53 7.97 4.73 -6.14
N PRO A 54 7.32 5.29 -5.10
CA PRO A 54 8.02 6.03 -4.05
C PRO A 54 8.84 5.14 -3.14
N PHE A 55 8.50 3.86 -3.02
CA PHE A 55 9.18 2.93 -2.13
C PHE A 55 10.53 2.54 -2.71
N GLU A 56 10.58 2.25 -4.01
CA GLU A 56 11.84 2.03 -4.74
C GLU A 56 12.71 3.29 -4.75
N LYS A 57 12.10 4.48 -4.88
CA LYS A 57 12.84 5.75 -4.83
C LYS A 57 13.42 6.04 -3.44
N ALA A 58 12.69 5.71 -2.38
CA ALA A 58 13.14 5.90 -1.00
C ALA A 58 14.23 4.90 -0.62
N HIS A 59 14.06 3.63 -1.01
CA HIS A 59 14.96 2.53 -0.67
C HIS A 59 15.31 1.68 -1.90
N PRO A 60 16.23 2.14 -2.77
CA PRO A 60 16.58 1.44 -4.00
C PRO A 60 17.06 0.00 -3.75
N GLY A 61 16.51 -0.95 -4.50
CA GLY A 61 16.82 -2.38 -4.37
C GLY A 61 16.14 -3.09 -3.19
N ILE A 62 15.36 -2.40 -2.36
CA ILE A 62 14.57 -3.00 -1.27
C ILE A 62 13.10 -3.03 -1.72
N THR A 63 12.74 -4.11 -2.40
CA THR A 63 11.43 -4.20 -3.05
C THR A 63 10.35 -4.84 -2.18
N TRP A 64 9.17 -4.21 -2.15
CA TRP A 64 7.97 -4.69 -1.46
C TRP A 64 7.39 -5.98 -2.08
N HIS A 65 7.78 -6.31 -3.32
CA HIS A 65 7.25 -7.46 -4.06
C HIS A 65 7.55 -8.81 -3.37
N HIS A 66 8.73 -8.95 -2.77
CA HIS A 66 9.15 -10.21 -2.15
C HIS A 66 8.24 -10.64 -1.01
N GLN A 67 7.71 -9.68 -0.24
CA GLN A 67 6.81 -9.97 0.87
C GLN A 67 5.46 -10.51 0.37
N LEU A 68 4.89 -9.89 -0.66
CA LEU A 68 3.62 -10.33 -1.26
C LEU A 68 3.77 -11.68 -1.98
N GLU A 69 4.87 -11.88 -2.71
CA GLU A 69 5.17 -13.14 -3.38
C GLU A 69 5.28 -14.29 -2.36
N HIS A 70 5.97 -14.05 -1.24
CA HIS A 70 6.07 -15.04 -0.17
C HIS A 70 4.70 -15.31 0.47
N ALA A 71 3.93 -14.26 0.78
CA ALA A 71 2.60 -14.39 1.37
C ALA A 71 1.64 -15.22 0.50
N GLU A 72 1.68 -15.03 -0.82
CA GLU A 72 0.92 -15.84 -1.78
C GLU A 72 1.42 -17.31 -1.79
N LYS A 73 2.74 -17.54 -1.78
CA LYS A 73 3.33 -18.89 -1.73
C LYS A 73 2.92 -19.70 -0.50
N ILE A 74 2.80 -19.06 0.66
CA ILE A 74 2.39 -19.73 1.90
C ILE A 74 0.86 -19.78 2.09
N GLY A 75 0.08 -19.29 1.11
CA GLY A 75 -1.38 -19.40 1.09
C GLY A 75 -2.13 -18.37 1.93
N LEU A 76 -1.54 -17.21 2.23
CA LEU A 76 -2.23 -16.14 2.95
C LEU A 76 -3.27 -15.38 2.11
N GLY A 77 -3.19 -15.50 0.78
CA GLY A 77 -4.06 -14.78 -0.15
C GLY A 77 -3.47 -14.74 -1.56
N LYS A 78 -3.99 -13.84 -2.40
CA LYS A 78 -3.52 -13.63 -3.77
C LYS A 78 -3.23 -12.17 -4.04
N THR A 79 -2.22 -11.91 -4.85
CA THR A 79 -1.93 -10.55 -5.36
C THR A 79 -2.94 -10.07 -6.40
N SER A 80 -3.75 -10.96 -6.98
CA SER A 80 -4.81 -10.59 -7.91
C SER A 80 -6.02 -10.01 -7.19
N TYR A 81 -6.51 -8.87 -7.67
CA TYR A 81 -7.69 -8.21 -7.12
C TYR A 81 -8.46 -7.43 -8.18
N LYS A 82 -9.71 -7.11 -7.88
CA LYS A 82 -10.53 -6.15 -8.62
C LYS A 82 -10.85 -4.99 -7.70
N LEU A 83 -10.50 -3.78 -8.11
CA LEU A 83 -10.80 -2.58 -7.34
C LEU A 83 -12.23 -2.12 -7.64
N GLU A 84 -13.07 -2.03 -6.61
CA GLU A 84 -14.43 -1.51 -6.70
C GLU A 84 -14.59 -0.29 -5.80
N LYS A 85 -15.16 0.79 -6.36
CA LYS A 85 -15.36 2.05 -5.66
C LYS A 85 -16.73 2.05 -5.00
N VAL A 86 -16.75 2.06 -3.67
CA VAL A 86 -18.00 1.91 -2.88
C VAL A 86 -18.52 3.25 -2.35
N ALA A 87 -17.63 4.20 -2.08
CA ALA A 87 -17.99 5.55 -1.66
C ALA A 87 -16.93 6.57 -2.09
N CYS A 88 -17.34 7.82 -2.25
CA CYS A 88 -16.44 8.95 -2.41
C CYS A 88 -16.94 10.13 -1.61
N PHE A 89 -16.14 10.60 -0.66
CA PHE A 89 -16.44 11.76 0.16
C PHE A 89 -15.40 12.84 -0.15
N GLY A 90 -15.76 13.81 -1.00
CA GLY A 90 -14.97 15.01 -1.26
C GLY A 90 -14.11 14.96 -2.55
N ARG A 91 -14.41 15.95 -3.42
CA ARG A 91 -13.86 16.37 -4.73
C ARG A 91 -13.23 15.31 -5.63
#